data_AF-K2A5G3-F1
#
_entry.id   AF-K2A5G3-F1
#
_cell.length_a   1.000
_cell.length_b   1.000
_cell.length_c   1.000
_cell.angle_alpha   90.00
_cell.angle_beta   90.00
_cell.angle_gamma   90.00
#
_symmetry.space_group_name_H-M   'P 1'
#
loop_
_entity.id
_entity.type
_entity.pdbx_description
1 polymer ?
#
loop_
_entity_poly.entity_id
_entity_poly.type
_entity_poly.pdbx_seq_one_letter_code
_entity_poly.pdbx_strand_id
1 'polypeptide(L)'
;MVLEEISDHGPEVMTATLGVLGIKNINEGSSKYGQMANATSDDERNEIVRDASGKILTGNVAMAVTTFAAGNALFAYPEVAGILTALKPYFASRYPKIAEWSEKIRADLLLVGFSIADGGYTISQHATSLWDSLPAIGLTALSCGFAIGDNPKFQKIYRFLMLFGGGSLVVGSSASAIDSLNRDDNVGFIMSLAFLILNGSFTINELKEVAKMMGIELNFAGLQAAVKKLS
;
A
#
# COMPACT_ATOMS: atom_id res chain seq x y z
N MET A 1 13.41 -27.43 -22.39
CA MET A 1 12.03 -27.56 -21.89
C MET A 1 11.82 -26.83 -20.58
N VAL A 2 12.16 -27.36 -19.38
CA VAL A 2 11.95 -26.61 -18.10
C VAL A 2 12.76 -25.31 -18.02
N LEU A 3 13.98 -25.28 -18.57
CA LEU A 3 14.81 -24.07 -18.66
C LEU A 3 14.38 -23.08 -19.75
N GLU A 4 13.60 -23.52 -20.75
CA GLU A 4 13.07 -22.65 -21.81
C GLU A 4 11.78 -21.95 -21.32
N GLU A 5 10.89 -22.66 -20.60
CA GLU A 5 9.70 -22.08 -19.97
C GLU A 5 10.05 -21.02 -18.90
N ILE A 6 11.15 -21.19 -18.16
CA ILE A 6 11.62 -20.18 -17.20
C ILE A 6 12.20 -18.95 -17.93
N SER A 7 12.72 -19.10 -19.15
CA SER A 7 13.22 -17.97 -19.94
C SER A 7 12.08 -17.13 -20.54
N ASP A 8 10.98 -17.79 -20.91
CA ASP A 8 9.80 -17.13 -21.49
C ASP A 8 8.88 -16.49 -20.43
N HIS A 9 8.94 -16.93 -19.16
CA HIS A 9 8.13 -16.41 -18.05
C HIS A 9 8.93 -15.74 -16.91
N GLY A 10 10.24 -15.59 -17.08
CA GLY A 10 11.14 -15.02 -16.08
C GLY A 10 10.74 -13.61 -15.62
N PRO A 11 10.43 -12.67 -16.54
CA PRO A 11 9.96 -11.32 -16.19
C PRO A 11 8.68 -11.32 -15.36
N GLU A 12 7.71 -12.18 -15.68
CA GLU A 12 6.41 -12.30 -15.00
C GLU A 12 6.59 -12.84 -13.58
N VAL A 13 7.41 -13.88 -13.41
CA VAL A 13 7.73 -14.45 -12.09
C VAL A 13 8.46 -13.43 -11.21
N MET A 14 9.41 -12.67 -11.78
CA MET A 14 10.12 -11.61 -11.05
C MET A 14 9.18 -10.48 -10.64
N THR A 15 8.30 -10.05 -11.55
CA THR A 15 7.26 -9.03 -11.33
C THR A 15 6.30 -9.47 -10.22
N ALA A 16 5.79 -10.70 -10.29
CA ALA A 16 4.93 -11.25 -9.24
C ALA A 16 5.65 -11.34 -7.88
N THR A 17 6.90 -11.80 -7.87
CA THR A 17 7.70 -11.91 -6.63
C THR A 17 7.94 -10.55 -5.99
N LEU A 18 8.35 -9.55 -6.78
CA LEU A 18 8.55 -8.18 -6.31
C LEU A 18 7.25 -7.54 -5.83
N GLY A 19 6.13 -7.78 -6.51
CA GLY A 19 4.81 -7.33 -6.09
C GLY A 19 4.39 -7.93 -4.74
N VAL A 20 4.59 -9.24 -4.55
CA VAL A 20 4.30 -9.93 -3.28
C VAL A 20 5.15 -9.37 -2.14
N LEU A 21 6.46 -9.23 -2.36
CA LEU A 21 7.37 -8.62 -1.38
C LEU A 21 7.00 -7.17 -1.08
N GLY A 22 6.58 -6.43 -2.11
CA GLY A 22 6.13 -5.05 -2.03
C GLY A 22 4.99 -4.90 -1.03
N ILE A 23 3.88 -5.60 -1.27
CA ILE A 23 2.71 -5.52 -0.40
C ILE A 23 2.98 -6.10 0.97
N LYS A 24 3.76 -7.18 1.08
CA LYS A 24 4.16 -7.71 2.39
C LYS A 24 4.83 -6.64 3.25
N ASN A 25 5.79 -5.90 2.68
CA ASN A 25 6.48 -4.83 3.39
C ASN A 25 5.53 -3.67 3.73
N ILE A 26 4.63 -3.28 2.83
CA ILE A 26 3.60 -2.26 3.11
C ILE A 26 2.72 -2.69 4.29
N ASN A 27 2.29 -3.95 4.32
CA ASN A 27 1.45 -4.53 5.37
C ASN A 27 2.16 -4.52 6.73
N GLU A 28 3.40 -4.98 6.76
CA GLU A 28 4.22 -4.97 7.98
C GLU A 28 4.46 -3.54 8.47
N GLY A 29 4.74 -2.59 7.58
CA GLY A 29 4.94 -1.19 7.94
C GLY A 29 3.67 -0.51 8.45
N SER A 30 2.51 -0.77 7.85
CA SER A 30 1.24 -0.23 8.34
C SER A 30 0.82 -0.81 9.70
N SER A 31 1.07 -2.11 9.90
CA SER A 31 0.88 -2.75 11.21
C SER A 31 1.79 -2.13 12.28
N LYS A 32 3.04 -1.77 11.92
CA LYS A 32 3.94 -1.04 12.82
C LYS A 32 3.40 0.34 13.19
N TYR A 33 2.81 1.08 12.26
CA TYR A 33 2.10 2.31 12.62
C TYR A 33 0.92 2.06 13.58
N GLY A 34 0.30 0.87 13.58
CA GLY A 34 -0.67 0.41 14.62
C GLY A 34 -0.12 0.48 16.04
N GLN A 35 1.18 0.24 16.18
CA GLN A 35 1.85 0.20 17.48
C GLN A 35 2.07 1.59 18.06
N MET A 36 2.00 2.67 17.26
CA MET A 36 2.21 4.04 17.75
C MET A 36 1.20 4.46 18.82
N ALA A 37 0.00 3.87 18.83
CA ALA A 37 -1.00 4.16 19.86
C ALA A 37 -0.58 3.68 21.27
N ASN A 38 0.38 2.75 21.37
CA ASN A 38 0.87 2.20 22.64
C ASN A 38 2.28 2.69 22.99
N ALA A 39 2.88 3.56 22.16
CA ALA A 39 4.20 4.10 22.43
C ALA A 39 4.16 5.00 23.68
N THR A 40 5.09 4.76 24.61
CA THR A 40 5.16 5.43 25.92
C THR A 40 6.18 6.57 25.96
N SER A 41 7.03 6.67 24.93
CA SER A 41 8.07 7.69 24.81
C SER A 41 8.25 8.15 23.36
N ASP A 42 8.86 9.33 23.19
CA ASP A 42 9.21 9.85 21.86
C ASP A 42 10.26 8.98 21.16
N ASP A 43 11.18 8.38 21.91
CA ASP A 43 12.19 7.47 21.36
C ASP A 43 11.57 6.19 20.79
N GLU A 44 10.65 5.57 21.54
CA GLU A 44 9.89 4.40 21.08
C GLU A 44 9.06 4.74 19.83
N ARG A 45 8.41 5.91 19.83
CA ARG A 45 7.63 6.37 18.68
C ARG A 45 8.51 6.60 17.46
N ASN A 46 9.69 7.22 17.62
CA ASN A 46 10.63 7.44 16.53
C ASN A 46 11.16 6.12 15.95
N GLU A 47 11.38 5.11 16.79
CA GLU A 47 11.77 3.78 16.34
C GLU A 47 10.66 3.09 15.53
N ILE A 48 9.41 3.17 16.01
CA ILE A 48 8.25 2.65 15.28
C ILE A 48 8.12 3.33 13.92
N VAL A 49 8.20 4.66 13.88
CA VAL A 49 8.10 5.44 12.63
C VAL A 49 9.22 5.06 11.67
N ARG A 50 10.45 4.92 12.15
CA ARG A 50 11.61 4.51 11.34
C ARG A 50 11.40 3.13 10.72
N ASP A 51 10.96 2.15 11.50
CA ASP A 51 10.72 0.79 11.03
C ASP A 51 9.54 0.74 10.03
N ALA A 52 8.42 1.38 10.39
CA ALA A 52 7.23 1.46 9.57
C ALA A 52 7.50 2.10 8.20
N SER A 53 8.08 3.30 8.20
CA SER A 53 8.39 4.06 7.00
C SER A 53 9.42 3.37 6.10
N GLY A 54 10.43 2.71 6.68
CA GLY A 54 11.43 1.95 5.92
C GLY A 54 10.80 0.77 5.17
N LYS A 55 9.88 0.04 5.83
CA LYS A 55 9.14 -1.06 5.19
C LYS A 55 8.19 -0.55 4.12
N ILE A 56 7.39 0.48 4.41
CA ILE A 56 6.47 1.08 3.42
C ILE A 56 7.24 1.61 2.21
N LEU A 57 8.35 2.32 2.42
CA LEU A 57 9.20 2.82 1.34
C LEU A 57 9.72 1.68 0.46
N THR A 58 10.29 0.65 1.07
CA THR A 58 10.80 -0.53 0.34
C THR A 58 9.68 -1.20 -0.44
N GLY A 59 8.50 -1.30 0.17
CA GLY A 59 7.31 -1.86 -0.45
C GLY A 59 6.84 -1.07 -1.67
N ASN A 60 6.66 0.24 -1.53
CA ASN A 60 6.24 1.14 -2.62
C ASN A 60 7.28 1.17 -3.75
N VAL A 61 8.60 1.10 -3.44
CA VAL A 61 9.63 0.98 -4.48
C VAL A 61 9.48 -0.32 -5.26
N ALA A 62 9.29 -1.46 -4.58
CA ALA A 62 9.10 -2.74 -5.24
C ALA A 62 7.82 -2.74 -6.12
N MET A 63 6.74 -2.13 -5.63
CA MET A 63 5.48 -1.98 -6.36
C MET A 63 5.61 -1.04 -7.58
N ALA A 64 6.29 0.10 -7.43
CA ALA A 64 6.55 1.02 -8.54
C ALA A 64 7.36 0.32 -9.65
N VAL A 65 8.44 -0.38 -9.31
CA VAL A 65 9.25 -1.12 -10.30
C VAL A 65 8.41 -2.17 -11.02
N THR A 66 7.63 -2.93 -10.27
CA THR A 66 6.73 -3.98 -10.78
C THR A 66 5.70 -3.41 -11.76
N THR A 67 5.08 -2.29 -11.41
CA THR A 67 3.99 -1.67 -12.19
C THR A 67 4.50 -0.94 -13.44
N PHE A 68 5.69 -0.32 -13.37
CA PHE A 68 6.39 0.20 -14.55
C PHE A 68 6.82 -0.93 -15.50
N ALA A 69 7.36 -2.03 -14.98
CA ALA A 69 7.73 -3.19 -15.79
C ALA A 69 6.51 -3.81 -16.48
N ALA A 70 5.35 -3.82 -15.82
CA ALA A 70 4.08 -4.26 -16.38
C ALA A 70 3.42 -3.25 -17.33
N GLY A 71 4.01 -2.07 -17.56
CA GLY A 71 3.45 -1.02 -18.42
C GLY A 71 2.12 -0.43 -17.91
N ASN A 72 1.82 -0.57 -16.62
CA ASN A 72 0.54 -0.18 -16.05
C ASN A 72 0.62 1.20 -15.39
N ALA A 73 0.38 2.24 -16.20
CA ALA A 73 0.42 3.64 -15.76
C ALA A 73 -0.56 3.96 -14.62
N LEU A 74 -1.73 3.29 -14.57
CA LEU A 74 -2.74 3.50 -13.52
C LEU A 74 -2.24 3.11 -12.12
N PHE A 75 -1.24 2.24 -12.05
CA PHE A 75 -0.61 1.84 -10.79
C PHE A 75 0.76 2.50 -10.61
N ALA A 76 1.55 2.62 -11.68
CA ALA A 76 2.94 3.06 -11.59
C ALA A 76 3.10 4.51 -11.09
N TYR A 77 2.29 5.45 -11.59
CA TYR A 77 2.40 6.86 -11.16
C TYR A 77 1.96 7.06 -9.69
N PRO A 78 0.80 6.54 -9.24
CA PRO A 78 0.42 6.64 -7.83
C PRO A 78 1.42 6.00 -6.85
N GLU A 79 2.15 4.95 -7.26
CA GLU A 79 3.22 4.36 -6.43
C GLU A 79 4.41 5.32 -6.24
N VAL A 80 4.68 6.24 -7.19
CA VAL A 80 5.69 7.30 -7.03
C VAL A 80 5.26 8.27 -5.93
N ALA A 81 3.98 8.65 -5.87
CA ALA A 81 3.45 9.42 -4.75
C ALA A 81 3.58 8.65 -3.43
N GLY A 82 3.35 7.33 -3.45
CA GLY A 82 3.59 6.43 -2.32
C GLY A 82 5.04 6.44 -1.84
N ILE A 83 6.02 6.45 -2.74
CA ILE A 83 7.45 6.57 -2.41
C ILE A 83 7.72 7.93 -1.75
N LEU A 84 7.31 9.03 -2.39
CA LEU A 84 7.57 10.39 -1.90
C LEU A 84 6.96 10.63 -0.52
N THR A 85 5.75 10.13 -0.28
CA THR A 85 5.05 10.24 1.00
C THR A 85 5.72 9.43 2.11
N ALA A 86 6.32 8.27 1.77
CA ALA A 86 7.08 7.44 2.72
C ALA A 86 8.49 7.97 3.02
N LEU A 87 9.10 8.74 2.11
CA LEU A 87 10.43 9.33 2.32
C LEU A 87 10.45 10.36 3.44
N LYS A 88 9.38 11.14 3.63
CA LYS A 88 9.28 12.14 4.70
C LYS A 88 9.48 11.52 6.09
N PRO A 89 8.62 10.59 6.57
CA PRO A 89 8.80 10.01 7.90
C PRO A 89 10.11 9.21 8.02
N TYR A 90 10.56 8.57 6.93
CA TYR A 90 11.82 7.86 6.90
C TYR A 90 13.02 8.78 7.16
N PHE A 91 13.11 9.91 6.44
CA PHE A 91 14.20 10.86 6.62
C PHE A 91 14.07 11.69 7.90
N ALA A 92 12.85 12.09 8.28
CA ALA A 92 12.61 12.81 9.53
C ALA A 92 13.09 12.00 10.75
N SER A 93 12.88 10.67 10.75
CA SER A 93 13.36 9.79 11.83
C SER A 93 14.89 9.68 11.94
N ARG A 94 15.63 10.03 10.88
CA ARG A 94 17.10 9.91 10.81
C ARG A 94 17.83 11.25 10.90
N TYR A 95 17.15 12.32 10.51
CA TYR A 95 17.75 13.64 10.36
C TYR A 95 16.86 14.69 11.03
N PRO A 96 17.19 15.13 12.26
CA PRO A 96 16.35 16.05 13.03
C PRO A 96 16.04 17.37 12.31
N LYS A 97 16.99 17.88 11.50
CA LYS A 97 16.77 19.08 10.67
C LYS A 97 15.68 18.87 9.63
N ILE A 98 15.58 17.68 9.03
CA ILE A 98 14.53 17.37 8.05
C ILE A 98 13.17 17.34 8.74
N ALA A 99 13.08 16.81 9.96
CA ALA A 99 11.85 16.86 10.76
C ALA A 99 11.41 18.31 11.02
N GLU A 100 12.32 19.16 11.49
CA GLU A 100 12.04 20.58 11.75
C GLU A 100 11.56 21.33 10.49
N TRP A 101 12.27 21.15 9.36
CA TRP A 101 11.89 21.77 8.09
C TRP A 101 10.56 21.26 7.57
N SER A 102 10.34 19.94 7.65
CA SER A 102 9.10 19.29 7.24
C SER A 102 7.89 19.85 8.00
N GLU A 103 8.02 20.05 9.30
CA GLU A 103 6.97 20.67 10.12
C GLU A 103 6.72 22.12 9.72
N LYS A 104 7.78 22.90 9.53
CA LYS A 104 7.68 24.34 9.17
C LYS A 104 6.94 24.57 7.86
N ILE A 105 7.19 23.73 6.85
CA ILE A 105 6.56 23.87 5.52
C ILE A 105 5.25 23.08 5.39
N ARG A 106 4.83 22.37 6.45
CA ARG A 106 3.68 21.45 6.39
C ARG A 106 3.79 20.46 5.24
N ALA A 107 4.94 19.78 5.17
CA ALA A 107 5.23 18.81 4.12
C ALA A 107 4.16 17.71 4.04
N ASP A 108 3.49 17.39 5.16
CA ASP A 108 2.30 16.53 5.21
C ASP A 108 1.22 16.99 4.22
N LEU A 109 0.83 18.27 4.27
CA LEU A 109 -0.21 18.83 3.42
C LEU A 109 0.23 18.93 1.96
N LEU A 110 1.49 19.30 1.72
CA LEU A 110 2.05 19.36 0.37
C LEU A 110 2.06 17.98 -0.29
N LEU A 111 2.45 16.95 0.45
CA LEU A 111 2.50 15.57 -0.03
C LEU A 111 1.09 14.99 -0.26
N VAL A 112 0.11 15.34 0.58
CA VAL A 112 -1.30 15.02 0.33
C VAL A 112 -1.79 15.70 -0.95
N GLY A 113 -1.52 17.00 -1.11
CA GLY A 113 -1.91 17.75 -2.31
C GLY A 113 -1.28 17.18 -3.58
N PHE A 114 0.01 16.84 -3.52
CA PHE A 114 0.71 16.17 -4.62
C PHE A 114 0.10 14.80 -4.94
N SER A 115 -0.18 13.98 -3.93
CA SER A 115 -0.78 12.66 -4.13
C SER A 115 -2.15 12.75 -4.79
N ILE A 116 -3.00 13.69 -4.36
CA ILE A 116 -4.32 13.93 -4.98
C ILE A 116 -4.17 14.42 -6.42
N ALA A 117 -3.24 15.34 -6.68
CA ALA A 117 -3.00 15.87 -8.02
C ALA A 117 -2.48 14.78 -8.97
N ASP A 118 -1.52 13.98 -8.53
CA ASP A 118 -0.93 12.88 -9.30
C ASP A 118 -1.94 11.76 -9.56
N GLY A 119 -2.69 11.35 -8.53
CA GLY A 119 -3.78 10.38 -8.67
C GLY A 119 -4.88 10.86 -9.59
N GLY A 120 -5.33 12.10 -9.41
CA GLY A 120 -6.35 12.72 -10.26
C GLY A 120 -5.89 12.86 -11.72
N TYR A 121 -4.64 13.27 -11.94
CA TYR A 121 -4.04 13.32 -13.27
C TYR A 121 -3.99 11.93 -13.90
N THR A 122 -3.45 10.94 -13.19
CA THR A 122 -3.33 9.55 -13.65
C THR A 122 -4.69 8.99 -14.06
N ILE A 123 -5.72 9.16 -13.22
CA ILE A 123 -7.09 8.73 -13.53
C ILE A 123 -7.61 9.44 -14.77
N SER A 124 -7.43 10.77 -14.87
CA SER A 124 -7.92 11.55 -16.02
C SER A 124 -7.30 11.15 -17.35
N GLN A 125 -6.05 10.68 -17.34
CA GLN A 125 -5.31 10.32 -18.55
C GLN A 125 -5.48 8.85 -18.94
N HIS A 126 -5.64 7.96 -17.95
CA HIS A 126 -5.49 6.52 -18.19
C HIS A 126 -6.72 5.70 -17.84
N ALA A 127 -7.66 6.20 -17.04
CA ALA A 127 -8.85 5.42 -16.67
C ALA A 127 -9.93 5.56 -17.75
N THR A 128 -10.41 4.42 -18.25
CA THR A 128 -11.52 4.37 -19.22
C THR A 128 -12.89 4.18 -18.57
N SER A 129 -12.92 3.77 -17.30
CA SER A 129 -14.12 3.56 -16.52
C SER A 129 -13.89 3.85 -15.04
N LEU A 130 -14.99 3.92 -14.27
CA LEU A 130 -14.90 4.03 -12.81
C LEU A 130 -14.17 2.83 -12.19
N TRP A 131 -14.37 1.62 -12.72
CA TRP A 131 -13.75 0.41 -12.21
C TRP A 131 -12.23 0.41 -12.40
N ASP A 132 -11.75 0.88 -13.55
CA ASP A 132 -10.32 1.01 -13.85
C ASP A 132 -9.65 2.07 -12.97
N SER A 133 -10.41 3.05 -12.49
CA SER A 133 -9.90 4.11 -11.61
C SER A 133 -9.74 3.67 -10.15
N LEU A 134 -10.44 2.62 -9.70
CA LEU A 134 -10.45 2.22 -8.29
C LEU A 134 -9.05 1.90 -7.72
N PRO A 135 -8.16 1.19 -8.44
CA PRO A 135 -6.81 0.98 -7.93
C PRO A 135 -6.02 2.28 -7.76
N ALA A 136 -6.09 3.19 -8.74
CA ALA A 136 -5.42 4.49 -8.67
C ALA A 136 -5.99 5.36 -7.53
N ILE A 137 -7.31 5.36 -7.33
CA ILE A 137 -7.97 5.98 -6.18
C ILE A 137 -7.46 5.37 -4.87
N GLY A 138 -7.35 4.03 -4.83
CA GLY A 138 -6.85 3.30 -3.69
C GLY A 138 -5.42 3.70 -3.31
N LEU A 139 -4.51 3.67 -4.27
CA LEU A 139 -3.10 4.07 -4.09
C LEU A 139 -2.95 5.55 -3.72
N THR A 140 -3.79 6.41 -4.27
CA THR A 140 -3.86 7.83 -3.89
C THR A 140 -4.24 7.98 -2.43
N ALA A 141 -5.26 7.26 -1.97
CA ALA A 141 -5.68 7.27 -0.58
C ALA A 141 -4.58 6.75 0.36
N LEU A 142 -3.91 5.65 0.00
CA LEU A 142 -2.76 5.12 0.76
C LEU A 142 -1.63 6.14 0.86
N SER A 143 -1.27 6.80 -0.26
CA SER A 143 -0.24 7.84 -0.30
C SER A 143 -0.58 9.01 0.61
N CYS A 144 -1.84 9.49 0.57
CA CYS A 144 -2.34 10.50 1.50
C CYS A 144 -2.25 10.03 2.96
N GLY A 145 -2.56 8.75 3.23
CA GLY A 145 -2.38 8.14 4.55
C GLY A 145 -0.93 8.20 5.00
N PHE A 146 0.01 7.73 4.18
CA PHE A 146 1.44 7.73 4.51
C PHE A 146 2.00 9.13 4.77
N ALA A 147 1.51 10.16 4.06
CA ALA A 147 1.92 11.55 4.26
C ALA A 147 1.65 12.08 5.69
N ILE A 148 0.58 11.59 6.31
CA ILE A 148 0.08 12.04 7.62
C ILE A 148 0.28 11.00 8.73
N GLY A 149 0.76 9.80 8.40
CA GLY A 149 0.77 8.65 9.31
C GLY A 149 1.61 8.85 10.56
N ASP A 150 2.70 9.60 10.47
CA ASP A 150 3.59 9.93 11.59
C ASP A 150 2.97 10.85 12.64
N ASN A 151 1.80 11.44 12.36
CA ASN A 151 1.14 12.42 13.22
C ASN A 151 -0.01 11.80 14.05
N PRO A 152 0.10 11.78 15.40
CA PRO A 152 -0.92 11.22 16.29
C PRO A 152 -2.28 11.89 16.16
N LYS A 153 -2.31 13.20 15.85
CA LYS A 153 -3.55 13.97 15.69
C LYS A 153 -4.40 13.46 14.53
N PHE A 154 -3.76 12.85 13.53
CA PHE A 154 -4.42 12.37 12.32
C PHE A 154 -4.63 10.86 12.27
N GLN A 155 -4.41 10.12 13.36
CA GLN A 155 -4.54 8.66 13.37
C GLN A 155 -5.88 8.14 12.84
N LYS A 156 -7.01 8.79 13.17
CA LYS A 156 -8.33 8.40 12.64
C LYS A 156 -8.41 8.57 11.11
N ILE A 157 -7.87 9.68 10.60
CA ILE A 157 -7.86 9.99 9.17
C ILE A 157 -6.92 9.03 8.45
N TYR A 158 -5.73 8.79 9.01
CA TYR A 158 -4.78 7.78 8.53
C TYR A 158 -5.48 6.43 8.35
N ARG A 159 -6.12 5.90 9.40
CA ARG A 159 -6.80 4.59 9.33
C ARG A 159 -7.93 4.55 8.32
N PHE A 160 -8.73 5.61 8.25
CA PHE A 160 -9.78 5.72 7.24
C PHE A 160 -9.20 5.64 5.83
N LEU A 161 -8.13 6.39 5.55
CA LEU A 161 -7.44 6.38 4.27
C LEU A 161 -6.82 5.02 3.97
N MET A 162 -6.22 4.36 4.97
CA MET A 162 -5.68 3.01 4.82
C MET A 162 -6.79 1.99 4.47
N LEU A 163 -7.91 2.01 5.19
CA LEU A 163 -9.06 1.14 4.94
C LEU A 163 -9.70 1.38 3.57
N PHE A 164 -9.91 2.65 3.22
CA PHE A 164 -10.49 3.03 1.94
C PHE A 164 -9.55 2.65 0.78
N GLY A 165 -8.25 2.91 0.94
CA GLY A 165 -7.21 2.53 0.00
C GLY A 165 -7.15 1.03 -0.22
N GLY A 166 -7.02 0.26 0.87
CA GLY A 166 -7.00 -1.20 0.85
C GLY A 166 -8.28 -1.80 0.26
N GLY A 167 -9.45 -1.29 0.65
CA GLY A 167 -10.74 -1.74 0.13
C GLY A 167 -10.87 -1.49 -1.39
N SER A 168 -10.43 -0.33 -1.87
CA SER A 168 -10.42 -0.01 -3.30
C SER A 168 -9.50 -0.95 -4.09
N LEU A 169 -8.33 -1.28 -3.53
CA LEU A 169 -7.40 -2.26 -4.12
C LEU A 169 -7.96 -3.68 -4.13
N VAL A 170 -8.70 -4.10 -3.09
CA VAL A 170 -9.38 -5.40 -3.04
C VAL A 170 -10.43 -5.49 -4.16
N VAL A 171 -11.25 -4.46 -4.34
CA VAL A 171 -12.25 -4.42 -5.40
C VAL A 171 -11.58 -4.43 -6.78
N GLY A 172 -10.54 -3.61 -6.98
CA GLY A 172 -9.79 -3.59 -8.23
C GLY A 172 -9.10 -4.91 -8.56
N SER A 173 -8.48 -5.56 -7.57
CA SER A 173 -7.84 -6.88 -7.74
C SER A 173 -8.87 -7.96 -8.07
N SER A 174 -10.08 -7.88 -7.49
CA SER A 174 -11.18 -8.80 -7.78
C SER A 174 -11.67 -8.64 -9.22
N ALA A 175 -11.85 -7.40 -9.68
CA ALA A 175 -12.24 -7.10 -11.05
C ALA A 175 -11.18 -7.57 -12.07
N SER A 176 -9.91 -7.32 -11.79
CA SER A 176 -8.77 -7.79 -12.62
C SER A 176 -8.72 -9.32 -12.71
N ALA A 177 -8.98 -10.02 -11.60
CA ALA A 177 -9.04 -11.48 -11.61
C ALA A 177 -10.18 -12.00 -12.50
N ILE A 178 -11.37 -11.41 -12.39
CA ILE A 178 -12.51 -11.81 -13.24
C ILE A 178 -12.24 -11.53 -14.72
N ASP A 179 -11.67 -10.37 -15.05
CA ASP A 179 -11.33 -10.03 -16.44
C ASP A 179 -10.25 -10.97 -17.01
N SER A 180 -9.22 -11.30 -16.23
CA SER A 180 -8.19 -12.25 -16.65
C SER A 180 -8.76 -13.66 -16.86
N LEU A 181 -9.68 -14.10 -15.99
CA LEU A 181 -10.40 -15.37 -16.14
C LEU A 181 -11.23 -15.40 -17.43
N ASN A 182 -11.90 -14.30 -17.77
CA ASN A 182 -12.71 -14.20 -19.00
C ASN A 182 -11.87 -14.16 -20.28
N ARG A 183 -10.58 -13.83 -20.19
CA ARG A 183 -9.64 -13.75 -21.32
C ARG A 183 -8.76 -14.98 -21.47
N ASP A 184 -8.98 -16.02 -20.66
CA ASP A 184 -8.10 -17.19 -20.53
C ASP A 184 -6.63 -16.82 -20.22
N ASP A 185 -6.40 -15.67 -19.56
CA ASP A 185 -5.09 -15.23 -19.10
C ASP A 185 -4.79 -15.81 -17.71
N ASN A 186 -4.21 -17.00 -17.70
CA ASN A 186 -3.87 -17.71 -16.47
C ASN A 186 -2.86 -16.96 -15.59
N VAL A 187 -1.93 -16.22 -16.20
CA VAL A 187 -0.88 -15.48 -15.46
C VAL A 187 -1.50 -14.25 -14.79
N GLY A 188 -2.27 -13.46 -15.56
CA GLY A 188 -3.02 -12.31 -15.04
C GLY A 188 -3.98 -12.71 -13.92
N PHE A 189 -4.63 -13.88 -14.04
CA PHE A 189 -5.52 -14.41 -13.01
C PHE A 189 -4.78 -14.74 -11.71
N ILE A 190 -3.69 -15.50 -11.77
CA ILE A 190 -2.90 -15.87 -10.58
C ILE A 190 -2.32 -14.64 -9.90
N MET A 191 -1.78 -13.69 -10.66
CA MET A 191 -1.26 -12.43 -10.13
C MET A 191 -2.36 -11.61 -9.45
N SER A 192 -3.53 -11.48 -10.08
CA SER A 192 -4.66 -10.74 -9.52
C SER A 192 -5.18 -11.38 -8.23
N LEU A 193 -5.19 -12.71 -8.13
CA LEU A 193 -5.54 -13.42 -6.88
C LEU A 193 -4.50 -13.22 -5.78
N ALA A 194 -3.21 -13.25 -6.10
CA ALA A 194 -2.16 -12.98 -5.13
C ALA A 194 -2.30 -11.56 -4.56
N PHE A 195 -2.51 -10.57 -5.43
CA PHE A 195 -2.78 -9.19 -5.02
C PHE A 195 -4.06 -9.06 -4.21
N LEU A 196 -5.14 -9.76 -4.58
CA LEU A 196 -6.38 -9.80 -3.82
C LEU A 196 -6.17 -10.31 -2.39
N ILE A 197 -5.44 -11.42 -2.21
CA ILE A 197 -5.15 -11.99 -0.89
C ILE A 197 -4.33 -11.02 -0.05
N LEU A 198 -3.32 -10.38 -0.65
CA LEU A 198 -2.42 -9.48 0.05
C LEU A 198 -3.10 -8.16 0.44
N ASN A 199 -3.85 -7.55 -0.48
CA ASN A 199 -4.66 -6.34 -0.22
C ASN A 199 -5.83 -6.63 0.72
N GLY A 200 -6.40 -7.84 0.65
CA GLY A 200 -7.41 -8.30 1.59
C GLY A 200 -6.84 -8.41 3.00
N SER A 201 -5.69 -9.09 3.14
CA SER A 201 -4.98 -9.24 4.42
C SER A 201 -4.60 -7.89 5.03
N PHE A 202 -4.11 -6.97 4.21
CA PHE A 202 -3.86 -5.58 4.58
C PHE A 202 -5.11 -4.92 5.16
N THR A 203 -6.20 -4.91 4.40
CA THR A 203 -7.46 -4.27 4.79
C THR A 203 -8.04 -4.85 6.07
N ILE A 204 -7.95 -6.17 6.24
CA ILE A 204 -8.38 -6.85 7.47
C ILE A 204 -7.54 -6.42 8.68
N ASN A 205 -6.23 -6.29 8.52
CA ASN A 205 -5.36 -5.86 9.61
C ASN A 205 -5.68 -4.42 10.02
N GLU A 206 -5.89 -3.51 9.07
CA GLU A 206 -6.34 -2.15 9.36
C GLU A 206 -7.72 -2.14 10.03
N LEU A 207 -8.61 -3.03 9.62
CA LEU A 207 -9.95 -3.15 10.22
C LEU A 207 -9.88 -3.64 11.67
N LYS A 208 -8.95 -4.54 11.99
CA LYS A 208 -8.67 -4.96 13.38
C LYS A 208 -8.14 -3.80 14.22
N GLU A 209 -7.22 -3.00 13.69
CA GLU A 209 -6.68 -1.83 14.40
C GLU A 209 -7.80 -0.80 14.67
N VAL A 210 -8.66 -0.53 13.68
CA VAL A 210 -9.82 0.35 13.89
C VAL A 210 -10.79 -0.21 14.92
N ALA A 211 -11.09 -1.52 14.87
CA ALA A 211 -11.96 -2.15 15.85
C ALA A 211 -11.40 -2.06 17.27
N LYS A 212 -10.09 -2.28 17.44
CA LYS A 212 -9.39 -2.08 18.72
C LYS A 212 -9.53 -0.64 19.22
N MET A 213 -9.37 0.36 18.35
CA MET A 213 -9.57 1.78 18.70
C MET A 213 -11.01 2.10 19.11
N MET A 214 -11.98 1.35 18.58
CA MET A 214 -13.40 1.52 18.88
C MET A 214 -13.90 0.63 20.04
N GLY A 215 -13.05 -0.23 20.60
CA GLY A 215 -13.45 -1.21 21.63
C GLY A 215 -14.38 -2.31 21.11
N ILE A 216 -14.30 -2.63 19.82
CA ILE A 216 -15.11 -3.66 19.14
C ILE A 216 -14.27 -4.92 18.97
N GLU A 217 -14.79 -6.07 19.39
CA GLU A 217 -14.20 -7.37 19.06
C GLU A 217 -14.73 -7.87 17.71
N LEU A 218 -13.84 -8.01 16.73
CA LEU A 218 -14.17 -8.58 15.43
C LEU A 218 -13.82 -10.07 15.38
N ASN A 219 -14.81 -10.91 15.08
CA ASN A 219 -14.60 -12.34 14.89
C ASN A 219 -14.24 -12.65 13.42
N PHE A 220 -12.96 -12.88 13.16
CA PHE A 220 -12.43 -13.24 11.83
C PHE A 220 -11.89 -14.68 11.74
N ALA A 221 -12.37 -15.59 12.60
CA ALA A 221 -11.80 -16.94 12.74
C ALA A 221 -11.66 -17.70 11.41
N GLY A 222 -12.66 -17.63 10.52
CA GLY A 222 -12.61 -18.30 9.21
C GLY A 222 -11.58 -17.72 8.24
N LEU A 223 -11.39 -16.40 8.27
CA LEU A 223 -10.49 -15.69 7.35
C LEU A 223 -9.02 -15.81 7.79
N GLN A 224 -8.77 -15.80 9.10
CA GLN A 224 -7.43 -16.06 9.65
C GLN A 224 -6.94 -17.47 9.34
N ALA A 225 -7.84 -18.46 9.35
CA ALA A 225 -7.52 -19.84 8.97
C ALA A 225 -7.16 -19.96 7.48
N ALA A 226 -7.77 -19.16 6.61
CA ALA A 226 -7.44 -19.12 5.18
C ALA A 226 -6.08 -18.44 4.92
N VAL A 227 -5.82 -17.29 5.56
CA VAL A 227 -4.53 -16.56 5.43
C VAL A 227 -3.36 -17.40 5.94
N LYS A 228 -3.51 -18.08 7.09
CA LYS A 228 -2.46 -18.94 7.66
C LYS A 228 -2.12 -20.16 6.80
N LYS A 229 -3.02 -20.59 5.92
CA LYS A 229 -2.74 -21.67 4.96
C LYS A 229 -1.94 -21.20 3.74
N LEU A 230 -1.86 -19.88 3.53
CA LEU A 230 -1.21 -19.26 2.38
C LEU A 230 0.15 -18.61 2.72
N SER A 231 0.49 -18.51 4.00
CA SER A 231 1.78 -18.05 4.55
C SER A 231 2.67 -19.21 4.97
#